data_AF-W9VJ47-F1
#
_entry.id   AF-W9VJ47-F1
#
_cell.length_a   1.000
_cell.length_b   1.000
_cell.length_c   1.000
_cell.angle_alpha   90.00
_cell.angle_beta   90.00
_cell.angle_gamma   90.00
#
_symmetry.space_group_name_H-M   'P 1'
#
loop_
_entity.id
_entity.type
_entity.pdbx_description
1 polymer ?
#
loop_
_entity_poly.entity_id
_entity_poly.type
_entity_poly.pdbx_seq_one_letter_code
_entity_poly.pdbx_strand_id
1 'polypeptide(L)'
;MIFGRTLDPEIYDRGEFLDGVRRLALNRASICVRILLFDTREATRAGHRLIEMSRHLTSRIAIQCVSEDDRDRLDAFLVIDERGYVRRRLADTMEATADFDNPHESRLLRTDFEQMWDRSSPDAEMRRLYL
;
A
#
# COMPACT_ATOMS: atom_id res chain seq x y z
N MET A 1 -1.67 4.72 3.75
CA MET A 1 -1.39 4.55 2.31
C MET A 1 -0.09 3.79 2.18
N ILE A 2 0.00 2.80 1.30
CA ILE A 2 1.20 1.95 1.12
C ILE A 2 1.65 2.03 -0.33
N PHE A 3 2.92 2.28 -0.58
CA PHE A 3 3.55 2.31 -1.90
C PHE A 3 4.83 1.46 -1.91
N GLY A 4 5.03 0.67 -2.97
CA GLY A 4 6.29 -0.04 -3.19
C GLY A 4 6.22 -1.04 -4.34
N ARG A 5 7.33 -1.71 -4.64
CA ARG A 5 7.41 -2.68 -5.74
C ARG A 5 6.41 -3.83 -5.60
N THR A 6 6.36 -4.41 -4.40
CA THR A 6 5.50 -5.54 -4.03
C THR A 6 5.10 -5.42 -2.56
N LEU A 7 4.22 -6.30 -2.10
CA LEU A 7 3.97 -6.51 -0.68
C LEU A 7 5.02 -7.46 -0.11
N ASP A 8 6.06 -6.85 0.47
CA ASP A 8 7.10 -7.54 1.20
C ASP A 8 6.51 -8.33 2.39
N PRO A 9 6.55 -9.67 2.38
CA PRO A 9 5.89 -10.48 3.40
C PRO A 9 6.55 -10.36 4.77
N GLU A 10 7.84 -10.02 4.84
CA GLU A 10 8.55 -9.83 6.11
C GLU A 10 8.01 -8.64 6.90
N ILE A 11 7.39 -7.69 6.21
CA ILE A 11 6.80 -6.46 6.75
C ILE A 11 5.28 -6.58 6.81
N TYR A 12 4.64 -6.82 5.67
CA TYR A 12 3.19 -6.67 5.51
C TYR A 12 2.39 -7.95 5.74
N ASP A 13 3.05 -9.12 5.78
CA ASP A 13 2.43 -10.40 6.11
C ASP A 13 2.71 -10.81 7.56
N ARG A 14 2.94 -9.83 8.44
CA ARG A 14 3.10 -10.03 9.88
C ARG A 14 1.74 -9.89 10.56
N GLY A 15 1.45 -10.76 11.54
CA GLY A 15 0.15 -10.78 12.24
C GLY A 15 -0.23 -9.41 12.83
N GLU A 16 0.72 -8.74 13.49
CA GLU A 16 0.53 -7.42 14.10
C GLU A 16 0.14 -6.35 13.06
N PHE A 17 0.78 -6.36 11.88
CA PHE A 17 0.47 -5.45 10.80
C PHE A 17 -0.94 -5.69 10.26
N LEU A 18 -1.27 -6.96 9.97
CA LEU A 18 -2.58 -7.36 9.46
C LEU A 18 -3.71 -7.03 10.44
N ASP A 19 -3.49 -7.24 11.74
CA ASP A 19 -4.46 -6.89 12.77
C ASP A 19 -4.65 -5.38 12.87
N GLY A 20 -3.57 -4.59 12.72
CA GLY A 20 -3.63 -3.14 12.64
C GLY A 20 -4.47 -2.66 11.45
N VAL A 21 -4.19 -3.20 10.25
CA VAL A 21 -4.97 -2.90 9.04
C VAL A 21 -6.43 -3.30 9.20
N ARG A 22 -6.71 -4.50 9.72
CA ARG A 22 -8.06 -4.99 9.96
C ARG A 22 -8.83 -4.07 10.92
N ARG A 23 -8.22 -3.70 12.05
CA ARG A 23 -8.83 -2.77 13.02
C ARG A 23 -9.12 -1.42 12.38
N LEU A 24 -8.19 -0.87 11.61
CA LEU A 24 -8.38 0.40 10.91
C LEU A 24 -9.55 0.31 9.92
N ALA A 25 -9.55 -0.74 9.08
CA ALA A 25 -10.56 -0.98 8.05
C ALA A 25 -11.95 -1.22 8.65
N LEU A 26 -12.08 -1.89 9.79
CA LEU A 26 -13.36 -2.20 10.41
C LEU A 26 -13.90 -1.06 11.30
N ASN A 27 -13.05 -0.41 12.09
CA ASN A 27 -13.49 0.55 13.11
C ASN A 27 -13.73 1.96 12.55
N ARG A 28 -13.13 2.30 11.42
CA ARG A 28 -13.27 3.63 10.81
C ARG A 28 -13.92 3.52 9.44
N ALA A 29 -15.25 3.58 9.42
CA ALA A 29 -16.03 3.38 8.20
C ALA A 29 -15.73 4.38 7.08
N SER A 30 -15.18 5.55 7.41
CA SER A 30 -14.76 6.59 6.47
C SER A 30 -13.35 6.39 5.89
N ILE A 31 -12.58 5.41 6.37
CA ILE A 31 -11.20 5.18 5.92
C ILE A 31 -11.15 4.05 4.90
N CYS A 32 -10.37 4.29 3.85
CA CYS A 32 -9.95 3.28 2.90
C CYS A 32 -8.42 3.16 2.92
N VAL A 33 -7.93 1.95 3.17
CA VAL A 33 -6.50 1.60 3.08
C VAL A 33 -6.15 1.43 1.61
N ARG A 34 -5.43 2.41 1.07
CA ARG A 34 -4.97 2.42 -0.32
C ARG A 34 -3.56 1.86 -0.43
N ILE A 35 -3.37 0.89 -1.31
CA ILE A 35 -2.12 0.18 -1.56
C ILE A 35 -1.80 0.27 -3.05
N LEU A 36 -0.66 0.85 -3.38
CA LEU A 36 -0.21 1.05 -4.75
C LEU A 36 1.07 0.25 -4.98
N LEU A 37 1.04 -0.68 -5.92
CA LEU A 37 2.12 -1.62 -6.19
C LEU A 37 2.60 -1.51 -7.63
N PHE A 38 3.80 -1.99 -7.90
CA PHE A 38 4.30 -2.07 -9.29
C PHE A 38 3.70 -3.30 -9.98
N ASP A 39 3.62 -4.38 -9.20
CA ASP A 39 3.09 -5.66 -9.64
C ASP A 39 2.48 -6.39 -8.44
N THR A 40 1.28 -6.95 -8.61
CA THR A 40 0.61 -7.76 -7.57
C THR A 40 0.78 -9.26 -7.80
N ARG A 41 1.33 -9.70 -8.94
CA ARG A 41 1.35 -11.12 -9.36
C ARG A 41 2.07 -12.01 -8.35
N GLU A 42 3.25 -11.62 -7.90
CA GLU A 42 4.04 -12.42 -6.97
C GLU A 42 3.36 -12.52 -5.61
N ALA A 43 2.89 -11.40 -5.06
CA ALA A 43 2.15 -11.39 -3.79
C ALA A 43 0.83 -12.18 -3.88
N THR A 44 0.15 -12.15 -5.03
CA THR A 44 -1.08 -12.91 -5.26
C THR A 44 -0.79 -14.41 -5.33
N ARG A 45 0.24 -14.83 -6.09
CA ARG A 45 0.66 -16.24 -6.19
C ARG A 45 1.11 -16.80 -4.85
N ALA A 46 1.76 -15.98 -4.03
CA ALA A 46 2.18 -16.35 -2.68
C ALA A 46 1.01 -16.42 -1.67
N GLY A 47 -0.20 -15.99 -2.04
CA GLY A 47 -1.35 -15.96 -1.14
C GLY A 47 -1.22 -14.93 -0.01
N HIS A 48 -0.60 -13.78 -0.31
CA HIS A 48 -0.34 -12.73 0.68
C HIS A 48 -1.64 -12.31 1.39
N ARG A 49 -1.68 -12.41 2.73
CA ARG A 49 -2.94 -12.27 3.50
C ARG A 49 -3.58 -10.89 3.39
N LEU A 50 -2.80 -9.85 3.11
CA LEU A 50 -3.33 -8.50 2.83
C LEU A 50 -4.14 -8.42 1.52
N ILE A 51 -3.77 -9.20 0.50
CA ILE A 51 -4.52 -9.30 -0.77
C ILE A 51 -5.82 -10.06 -0.53
N GLU A 52 -5.78 -11.16 0.24
CA GLU A 52 -7.01 -11.87 0.62
C GLU A 52 -7.93 -10.97 1.45
N MET A 53 -7.38 -10.20 2.39
CA MET A 53 -8.15 -9.25 3.17
C MET A 53 -8.82 -8.17 2.30
N SER A 54 -8.14 -7.67 1.26
CA SER A 54 -8.73 -6.68 0.37
C SER A 54 -9.90 -7.22 -0.45
N ARG A 55 -9.90 -8.52 -0.78
CA ARG A 55 -11.02 -9.19 -1.45
C ARG A 55 -12.27 -9.28 -0.57
N HIS A 56 -12.10 -9.41 0.74
CA HIS A 56 -13.22 -9.44 1.69
C HIS A 56 -13.69 -8.05 2.13
N LEU A 57 -12.80 -7.05 2.08
CA LEU A 57 -13.04 -5.69 2.57
C LEU A 57 -12.89 -4.65 1.45
N THR A 58 -13.52 -4.90 0.30
CA THR A 58 -13.31 -4.14 -0.96
C THR A 58 -13.66 -2.65 -0.89
N SER A 59 -14.58 -2.26 0.00
CA SER A 59 -14.91 -0.85 0.26
C SER A 59 -13.94 -0.17 1.23
N ARG A 60 -13.06 -0.94 1.89
CA ARG A 60 -12.15 -0.47 2.95
C ARG A 60 -10.68 -0.67 2.61
N ILE A 61 -10.36 -1.52 1.65
CA ILE A 61 -8.99 -1.76 1.19
C ILE A 61 -9.01 -1.80 -0.33
N ALA A 62 -8.23 -0.93 -0.95
CA ALA A 62 -8.07 -0.87 -2.40
C ALA A 62 -6.61 -1.12 -2.77
N ILE A 63 -6.39 -2.01 -3.73
CA ILE A 63 -5.07 -2.30 -4.29
C ILE A 63 -5.07 -1.94 -5.77
N GLN A 64 -4.09 -1.15 -6.19
CA GLN A 64 -3.91 -0.75 -7.59
C GLN A 64 -2.46 -0.94 -8.03
N CYS A 65 -2.27 -1.01 -9.34
CA CYS A 65 -0.97 -1.06 -9.98
C CYS A 65 -0.62 0.30 -10.57
N VAL A 66 0.61 0.77 -10.33
CA VAL A 66 1.15 2.02 -10.85
C VAL A 66 1.07 2.08 -12.37
N SER A 67 0.94 3.30 -12.89
CA SER A 67 1.06 3.56 -14.33
C SER A 67 2.49 3.28 -14.82
N GLU A 68 2.67 3.11 -16.13
CA GLU A 68 4.02 2.88 -16.69
C GLU A 68 4.96 4.07 -16.44
N ASP A 69 4.41 5.29 -16.40
CA ASP A 69 5.15 6.54 -16.17
C ASP A 69 5.77 6.61 -14.77
N ASP A 70 5.23 5.87 -13.81
CA ASP A 70 5.64 5.90 -12.40
C ASP A 70 6.57 4.72 -12.02
N ARG A 71 6.90 3.83 -12.97
CA ARG A 71 7.69 2.59 -12.72
C ARG A 71 9.19 2.82 -12.47
N ASP A 72 9.71 4.01 -12.69
CA ASP A 72 11.13 4.32 -12.41
C ASP A 72 11.35 4.74 -10.96
N ARG A 73 10.29 4.88 -10.17
CA ARG A 73 10.37 5.28 -8.78
C ARG A 73 11.09 4.21 -7.94
N LEU A 74 12.07 4.65 -7.14
CA LEU A 74 12.98 3.76 -6.42
C LEU A 74 12.59 3.52 -4.96
N ASP A 75 11.81 4.41 -4.37
CA ASP A 75 11.47 4.34 -2.95
C ASP A 75 10.24 3.46 -2.69
N ALA A 76 10.05 3.11 -1.42
CA ALA A 76 8.83 2.49 -0.91
C ALA A 76 8.44 3.19 0.38
N PHE A 77 7.16 3.43 0.60
CA PHE A 77 6.71 4.14 1.80
C PHE A 77 5.33 3.73 2.29
N LEU A 78 5.10 3.95 3.57
CA LEU A 78 3.83 3.83 4.28
C LEU A 78 3.57 5.18 4.96
N VAL A 79 2.38 5.74 4.76
CA VAL A 79 1.93 6.98 5.43
C VAL A 79 0.70 6.68 6.30
N ILE A 80 0.71 7.20 7.53
CA ILE A 80 -0.31 7.01 8.57
C ILE A 80 -0.78 8.37 9.11
N ASP A 81 -2.11 8.59 9.12
CA ASP A 81 -2.79 9.74 9.75
C ASP A 81 -2.22 11.13 9.41
N GLU A 82 -1.59 11.29 8.23
CA GLU A 82 -0.97 12.54 7.75
C GLU A 82 0.17 13.10 8.64
N ARG A 83 0.65 12.29 9.59
CA ARG A 83 1.64 12.72 10.58
C ARG A 83 2.84 11.81 10.64
N GLY A 84 2.62 10.51 10.43
CA GLY A 84 3.69 9.52 10.47
C GLY A 84 3.95 8.90 9.11
N TYR A 85 5.20 8.55 8.86
CA TYR A 85 5.59 7.75 7.72
C TYR A 85 6.71 6.76 8.05
N VAL A 86 6.78 5.71 7.25
CA VAL A 86 7.95 4.84 7.11
C VAL A 86 8.36 4.88 5.65
N ARG A 87 9.63 5.17 5.36
CA ARG A 87 10.15 5.29 3.99
C ARG A 87 11.48 4.56 3.84
N ARG A 88 11.53 3.66 2.86
CA ARG A 88 12.77 3.08 2.32
C ARG A 88 13.16 3.90 1.10
N ARG A 89 14.36 4.50 1.11
CA ARG A 89 14.84 5.29 -0.05
C ARG A 89 15.10 4.44 -1.28
N LEU A 90 15.51 3.19 -1.04
CA LEU A 90 15.64 2.14 -2.04
C LEU A 90 14.77 0.98 -1.61
N ALA A 91 13.71 0.70 -2.35
CA ALA A 91 12.70 -0.31 -2.03
C ALA A 91 13.31 -1.72 -1.84
N ASP A 92 14.44 -1.98 -2.50
CA ASP A 92 15.15 -3.27 -2.49
C ASP A 92 16.08 -3.43 -1.26
N THR A 93 16.15 -2.42 -0.39
CA THR A 93 16.95 -2.43 0.84
C THR A 93 16.07 -2.46 2.09
N MET A 94 16.59 -2.94 3.21
CA MET A 94 15.91 -2.87 4.52
C MET A 94 16.15 -1.56 5.26
N GLU A 95 16.96 -0.64 4.70
CA GLU A 95 17.20 0.65 5.32
C GLU A 95 15.97 1.55 5.18
N ALA A 96 15.35 1.86 6.32
CA ALA A 96 14.13 2.65 6.39
C ALA A 96 14.26 3.79 7.41
N THR A 97 13.68 4.94 7.08
CA THR A 97 13.41 6.02 8.02
C THR A 97 11.98 5.87 8.51
N ALA A 98 11.78 5.82 9.83
CA ALA A 98 10.48 5.89 10.46
C ALA A 98 10.40 7.19 11.28
N ASP A 99 9.44 8.03 10.96
CA ASP A 99 9.18 9.28 11.68
C ASP A 99 7.68 9.36 11.95
N PHE A 100 7.31 9.46 13.22
CA PHE A 100 5.92 9.36 13.68
C PHE A 100 5.23 10.72 13.85
N ASP A 101 5.97 11.83 13.78
CA ASP A 101 5.40 13.18 13.92
C ASP A 101 6.12 14.19 13.01
N ASN A 102 6.04 13.93 11.71
CA ASN A 102 6.53 14.82 10.67
C ASN A 102 5.44 15.10 9.64
N PRO A 103 4.54 16.06 9.94
CA PRO A 103 3.41 16.39 9.08
C PRO A 103 3.84 16.95 7.72
N HIS A 104 5.03 17.58 7.63
CA HIS A 104 5.52 18.15 6.37
C HIS A 104 5.84 17.03 5.38
N GLU A 105 6.73 16.10 5.74
CA GLU A 105 7.12 15.00 4.86
C GLU A 105 5.94 14.06 4.58
N SER A 106 5.10 13.79 5.59
CA SER A 106 3.90 12.97 5.43
C SER A 106 2.93 13.54 4.38
N ARG A 107 2.78 14.87 4.30
CA ARG A 107 1.96 15.53 3.28
C ARG A 107 2.57 15.48 1.88
N LEU A 108 3.90 15.56 1.77
CA LEU A 108 4.59 15.40 0.49
C LEU A 108 4.39 13.99 -0.05
N LEU A 109 4.68 12.96 0.76
CA LEU A 109 4.49 11.57 0.39
C LEU A 109 3.03 11.23 0.05
N ARG A 110 2.07 11.82 0.79
CA ARG A 110 0.65 11.69 0.45
C ARG A 110 0.33 12.31 -0.91
N THR A 111 0.78 13.54 -1.15
CA THR A 111 0.51 14.25 -2.42
C THR A 111 1.04 13.45 -3.60
N ASP A 112 2.26 12.94 -3.47
CA ASP A 112 2.88 12.05 -4.45
C ASP A 112 2.05 10.78 -4.67
N PHE A 113 1.62 10.14 -3.57
CA PHE A 113 0.79 8.95 -3.61
C PHE A 113 -0.52 9.20 -4.35
N GLU A 114 -1.22 10.29 -4.03
CA GLU A 114 -2.50 10.65 -4.64
C GLU A 114 -2.37 10.87 -6.14
N GLN A 115 -1.32 11.57 -6.57
CA GLN A 115 -1.04 11.78 -8.00
C GLN A 115 -0.82 10.45 -8.74
N MET A 116 -0.01 9.55 -8.19
CA MET A 116 0.21 8.23 -8.80
C MET A 116 -1.06 7.37 -8.76
N TRP A 117 -1.84 7.47 -7.68
CA TRP A 117 -3.10 6.75 -7.51
C TRP A 117 -4.14 7.14 -8.56
N ASP A 118 -4.26 8.42 -8.89
CA ASP A 118 -5.22 8.91 -9.89
C ASP A 118 -4.92 8.42 -11.31
N ARG A 119 -3.65 8.09 -11.60
CA ARG A 119 -3.20 7.48 -12.87
C ARG A 119 -3.15 5.95 -12.82
N SER A 120 -3.27 5.36 -11.63
CA SER A 120 -3.15 3.93 -11.43
C SER A 120 -4.42 3.19 -11.89
N SER A 121 -4.33 1.87 -11.98
CA SER A 121 -5.50 1.06 -12.28
C SER A 121 -5.58 -0.19 -11.40
N PRO A 122 -6.79 -0.70 -11.11
CA PRO A 122 -6.95 -1.99 -10.47
C PRO A 122 -6.31 -3.10 -11.31
N ASP A 123 -5.60 -4.01 -10.64
CA ASP A 123 -4.93 -5.13 -11.30
C ASP A 123 -5.94 -5.95 -12.13
N ALA A 124 -5.53 -6.37 -13.32
CA ALA A 124 -6.35 -7.18 -14.21
C ALA A 124 -6.75 -8.53 -13.58
N GLU A 125 -5.90 -9.11 -12.72
CA GLU A 125 -6.22 -10.32 -11.93
C GLU A 125 -7.30 -10.03 -10.88
N MET A 126 -7.32 -8.84 -10.29
CA MET A 126 -8.40 -8.45 -9.36
C MET A 126 -9.73 -8.20 -10.08
N ARG A 127 -9.70 -7.79 -11.35
CA ARG A 127 -10.90 -7.68 -12.19
C ARG A 127 -11.50 -9.03 -12.60
N ARG A 128 -10.68 -10.08 -12.74
CA ARG A 128 -11.14 -11.41 -13.22
C ARG A 128 -12.01 -12.18 -12.23
N LEU A 129 -12.03 -11.80 -10.95
CA LEU A 129 -12.82 -12.49 -9.92
C LEU A 129 -14.26 -11.98 -9.78
N TYR A 130 -14.70 -11.06 -10.65
CA TYR A 130 -16.05 -10.48 -10.63
C TYR A 130 -16.94 -10.86 -11.82
N LEU A 131 -16.62 -11.95 -12.55
CA LEU A 131 -17.47 -12.48 -13.63
C LEU A 131 -17.84 -13.94 -13.38
#